data_AF-A0A653STQ0-F1
#
_entry.id   AF-A0A653STQ0-F1
#
_cell.length_a   1.000
_cell.length_b   1.000
_cell.length_c   1.000
_cell.angle_alpha   90.00
_cell.angle_beta   90.00
_cell.angle_gamma   90.00
#
_symmetry.space_group_name_H-M   'P 1'
#
loop_
_entity.id
_entity.type
_entity.pdbx_description
1 polymer ?
#
loop_
_entity_poly.entity_id
_entity_poly.type
_entity_poly.pdbx_seq_one_letter_code
_entity_poly.pdbx_strand_id
1 'polypeptide(L)'
;MCVSPCPDPPDGSAQLCPPIVPCAAFEARGRRLRRAVSAFGRIVRALCTGVSTGSIFAIASSSLATPAATCGPGTPVLPGRRHALWSHAACACRPRHAGLPHTPGDAGRGACSRLPPARNQIQHETYPQNVGLMLDSVSRGGGSALHSVPACHVVHRNRGRPFCPAGVTHSGHMPLALADRATLVSPIPLVTRAEARARGIELDTSAYRRIRAGVYAPTKPYAELAPWDLYAARVHAFARTHPDAVLCLESAAVAHGLPRFGEARDIHVFDPGRAHSRRFGDVCVHTSTDPRTVERRGSLLVTSLLDTTVDLARVLPPAQALAVVDAAISSRQGGTQRIEILRSHAAAQATSRGSAQLRRLWEQADGRSESPAESVSRAVISWCGYEVPELQPEFRYEGVVDRVDFLFRSVGAVGESDGWGKYELRDPETAAEHLREEKRREDRLRRHGHPFARWELADAWRIDPLCRALGAAGVPLVRPRETAMLATLHRRPREVSRLRSVAREKPDPA
;
A
#
# COMPACT_ATOMS: atom_id res chain seq x y z
N MET A 1 -27.81 -65.27 16.28
CA MET A 1 -26.97 -66.37 15.76
C MET A 1 -25.52 -65.93 15.83
N CYS A 2 -24.72 -66.68 16.58
CA CYS A 2 -23.25 -66.87 16.52
C CYS A 2 -22.36 -65.60 16.56
N VAL A 3 -21.71 -65.17 17.66
CA VAL A 3 -20.77 -65.80 18.64
C VAL A 3 -19.30 -65.87 18.14
N SER A 4 -18.49 -64.93 18.68
CA SER A 4 -17.06 -65.05 19.14
C SER A 4 -15.87 -65.09 18.14
N PRO A 5 -14.60 -64.82 18.58
CA PRO A 5 -14.10 -63.92 19.66
C PRO A 5 -12.79 -63.13 19.32
N CYS A 6 -12.40 -62.22 20.22
CA CYS A 6 -11.07 -61.59 20.35
C CYS A 6 -9.91 -62.59 20.57
N PRO A 7 -8.66 -62.14 20.41
CA PRO A 7 -7.55 -62.53 21.28
C PRO A 7 -7.06 -61.36 22.16
N ASP A 8 -6.82 -61.67 23.44
CA ASP A 8 -6.21 -60.82 24.46
C ASP A 8 -4.66 -60.72 24.33
N PRO A 9 -4.01 -59.71 24.97
CA PRO A 9 -2.60 -59.36 24.80
C PRO A 9 -1.67 -60.04 25.83
N PRO A 10 -0.33 -59.99 25.65
CA PRO A 10 0.59 -60.37 26.71
C PRO A 10 0.90 -59.22 27.67
N ASP A 11 0.94 -59.62 28.94
CA ASP A 11 1.23 -58.93 30.20
C ASP A 11 2.22 -57.76 30.23
N GLY A 12 1.92 -56.83 31.17
CA GLY A 12 2.95 -56.36 32.11
C GLY A 12 3.15 -54.84 32.23
N SER A 13 2.32 -54.17 33.05
CA SER A 13 2.76 -53.28 34.15
C SER A 13 1.66 -52.28 34.57
N ALA A 14 1.45 -52.22 35.88
CA ALA A 14 0.43 -51.38 36.53
C ALA A 14 0.86 -49.91 36.60
N GLN A 15 -0.09 -48.98 36.38
CA GLN A 15 -0.02 -47.62 36.94
C GLN A 15 -1.40 -46.91 36.98
N LEU A 16 -1.95 -46.85 38.20
CA LEU A 16 -2.76 -45.80 38.83
C LEU A 16 -3.81 -45.02 37.99
N CYS A 17 -5.10 -45.26 38.30
CA CYS A 17 -6.21 -44.37 37.97
C CYS A 17 -6.19 -43.05 38.77
N PRO A 18 -6.54 -41.90 38.19
CA PRO A 18 -6.90 -40.68 38.92
C PRO A 18 -8.42 -40.64 39.25
N PRO A 19 -8.85 -39.80 40.21
CA PRO A 19 -10.21 -39.84 40.75
C PRO A 19 -11.25 -39.18 39.83
N ILE A 20 -12.47 -39.70 39.91
CA ILE A 20 -13.69 -39.20 39.24
C ILE A 20 -14.15 -37.89 39.91
N VAL A 21 -14.32 -36.83 39.13
CA VAL A 21 -14.92 -35.55 39.54
C VAL A 21 -16.42 -35.55 39.16
N PRO A 22 -17.36 -35.09 40.02
CA PRO A 22 -18.79 -35.32 39.84
C PRO A 22 -19.47 -34.47 38.76
N CYS A 23 -20.47 -35.09 38.13
CA CYS A 23 -21.23 -34.70 36.94
C CYS A 23 -22.16 -33.45 37.06
N ALA A 24 -21.97 -32.57 38.05
CA ALA A 24 -22.92 -31.47 38.31
C ALA A 24 -22.72 -30.22 37.42
N ALA A 25 -21.53 -30.03 36.83
CA ALA A 25 -21.22 -28.84 36.04
C ALA A 25 -21.75 -28.90 34.59
N PHE A 26 -22.01 -30.10 34.05
CA PHE A 26 -22.42 -30.27 32.65
C PHE A 26 -23.92 -30.01 32.44
N GLU A 27 -24.77 -30.34 33.41
CA GLU A 27 -26.21 -30.07 33.31
C GLU A 27 -26.56 -28.57 33.42
N ALA A 28 -25.79 -27.79 34.18
CA ALA A 28 -26.03 -26.35 34.33
C ALA A 28 -25.73 -25.57 33.04
N ARG A 29 -24.73 -26.00 32.25
CA ARG A 29 -24.44 -25.45 30.91
C ARG A 29 -25.49 -25.86 29.88
N GLY A 30 -25.97 -27.11 29.93
CA GLY A 30 -27.04 -27.59 29.05
C GLY A 30 -28.37 -26.86 29.24
N ARG A 31 -28.75 -26.53 30.48
CA ARG A 31 -29.98 -25.77 30.78
C ARG A 31 -29.90 -24.30 30.36
N ARG A 32 -28.71 -23.66 30.42
CA ARG A 32 -28.50 -22.29 29.93
C ARG A 32 -28.56 -22.18 28.40
N LEU A 33 -27.99 -23.16 27.68
CA LEU A 33 -28.02 -23.19 26.22
C LEU A 33 -29.46 -23.35 25.68
N ARG A 34 -30.26 -24.24 26.29
CA ARG A 34 -31.67 -24.46 25.89
C ARG A 34 -32.55 -23.21 26.12
N ARG A 35 -32.30 -22.45 27.19
CA ARG A 35 -33.02 -21.18 27.45
C ARG A 35 -32.63 -20.07 26.46
N ALA A 36 -31.36 -19.98 26.08
CA ALA A 36 -30.89 -19.01 25.09
C ALA A 36 -31.45 -19.29 23.68
N VAL A 37 -31.48 -20.57 23.27
CA VAL A 37 -32.06 -20.99 21.97
C VAL A 37 -33.58 -20.75 21.92
N SER A 38 -34.29 -20.98 23.04
CA SER A 38 -35.73 -20.67 23.16
C SER A 38 -36.04 -19.16 23.15
N ALA A 39 -35.16 -18.32 23.69
CA ALA A 39 -35.29 -16.86 23.61
C ALA A 39 -35.05 -16.35 22.18
N PHE A 40 -34.03 -16.89 21.50
CA PHE A 40 -33.72 -16.52 20.12
C PHE A 40 -34.84 -16.91 19.15
N GLY A 41 -35.42 -18.10 19.31
CA GLY A 41 -36.57 -18.55 18.50
C GLY A 41 -37.82 -17.66 18.65
N ARG A 42 -38.04 -17.06 19.83
CA ARG A 42 -39.17 -16.13 20.06
C ARG A 42 -38.94 -14.76 19.44
N ILE A 43 -37.70 -14.28 19.44
CA ILE A 43 -37.31 -13.00 18.81
C ILE A 43 -37.45 -13.10 17.28
N VAL A 44 -37.00 -14.20 16.68
CA VAL A 44 -37.12 -14.43 15.24
C VAL A 44 -38.60 -14.52 14.82
N ARG A 45 -39.45 -15.18 15.61
CA ARG A 45 -40.89 -15.29 15.31
C ARG A 45 -41.64 -13.95 15.44
N ALA A 46 -41.22 -13.07 16.35
CA ALA A 46 -41.78 -11.72 16.49
C ALA A 46 -41.36 -10.80 15.34
N LEU A 47 -40.14 -10.94 14.82
CA LEU A 47 -39.66 -10.18 13.66
C LEU A 47 -40.35 -10.60 12.34
N CYS A 48 -40.71 -11.88 12.20
CA CYS A 48 -41.40 -12.37 11.01
C CYS A 48 -42.92 -12.08 10.96
N THR A 49 -43.53 -11.61 12.06
CA THR A 49 -44.99 -11.37 12.15
C THR A 49 -45.39 -9.89 12.21
N GLY A 50 -44.44 -8.96 12.01
CA GLY A 50 -44.75 -7.55 11.78
C GLY A 50 -45.32 -6.78 12.99
N VAL A 51 -44.92 -7.14 14.22
CA VAL A 51 -45.38 -6.44 15.44
C VAL A 51 -44.46 -5.25 15.75
N SER A 52 -45.05 -4.10 16.09
CA SER A 52 -44.34 -2.82 16.27
C SER A 52 -43.34 -2.81 17.44
N THR A 53 -42.34 -1.93 17.31
CA THR A 53 -41.10 -1.80 18.10
C THR A 53 -41.24 -1.58 19.62
N GLY A 54 -42.46 -1.43 20.15
CA GLY A 54 -42.70 -1.23 21.58
C GLY A 54 -42.67 -2.51 22.44
N SER A 55 -42.93 -3.70 21.87
CA SER A 55 -43.05 -4.94 22.66
C SER A 55 -41.73 -5.72 22.82
N ILE A 56 -40.69 -5.39 22.07
CA ILE A 56 -39.39 -6.10 22.08
C ILE A 56 -38.56 -5.74 23.32
N PHE A 57 -38.76 -4.55 23.90
CA PHE A 57 -38.00 -4.07 25.06
C PHE A 57 -38.41 -4.74 26.38
N ALA A 58 -39.65 -5.23 26.51
CA ALA A 58 -40.14 -5.87 27.74
C ALA A 58 -39.65 -7.32 27.94
N ILE A 59 -39.19 -8.00 26.88
CA ILE A 59 -38.72 -9.40 26.94
C ILE A 59 -37.23 -9.48 27.32
N ALA A 60 -36.46 -8.39 27.14
CA ALA A 60 -35.02 -8.35 27.43
C ALA A 60 -34.68 -8.06 28.90
N SER A 61 -35.61 -7.53 29.70
CA SER A 61 -35.32 -7.03 31.06
C SER A 61 -35.52 -8.04 32.20
N SER A 62 -35.86 -9.30 31.92
CA SER A 62 -36.25 -10.28 32.96
C SER A 62 -35.22 -11.37 33.28
N SER A 63 -33.94 -11.24 32.88
CA SER A 63 -32.95 -12.35 33.06
C SER A 63 -31.60 -11.98 33.68
N LEU A 64 -31.48 -10.83 34.33
CA LEU A 64 -30.29 -10.52 35.15
C LEU A 64 -30.71 -9.87 36.48
N ALA A 65 -31.13 -10.71 37.43
CA ALA A 65 -31.16 -10.37 38.84
C ALA A 65 -30.38 -11.45 39.61
N THR A 66 -29.33 -11.04 40.31
CA THR A 66 -28.60 -11.86 41.30
C THR A 66 -28.49 -11.02 42.58
N PRO A 67 -28.63 -11.61 43.78
CA PRO A 67 -28.94 -10.86 45.00
C PRO A 67 -27.70 -10.30 45.70
N ALA A 68 -27.93 -9.21 46.43
CA ALA A 68 -26.98 -8.54 47.31
C ALA A 68 -26.72 -9.34 48.61
N ALA A 69 -25.50 -9.22 49.13
CA ALA A 69 -25.17 -9.46 50.52
C ALA A 69 -24.30 -8.30 51.04
N THR A 70 -24.81 -7.66 52.08
CA THR A 70 -24.30 -6.52 52.86
C THR A 70 -23.28 -6.96 53.92
N CYS A 71 -22.31 -6.10 54.26
CA CYS A 71 -21.99 -5.69 55.64
C CYS A 71 -20.75 -4.76 55.73
N GLY A 72 -21.00 -3.49 56.09
CA GLY A 72 -20.40 -2.82 57.27
C GLY A 72 -19.02 -2.13 57.19
N PRO A 73 -18.79 -1.04 57.95
CA PRO A 73 -18.10 0.15 57.44
C PRO A 73 -16.83 0.58 58.20
N GLY A 74 -16.10 1.57 57.65
CA GLY A 74 -15.07 2.32 58.38
C GLY A 74 -14.50 3.50 57.58
N THR A 75 -15.01 4.70 57.85
CA THR A 75 -14.37 6.02 57.54
C THR A 75 -13.47 6.44 58.71
N PRO A 76 -12.42 7.26 58.47
CA PRO A 76 -12.52 8.71 58.75
C PRO A 76 -11.74 9.61 57.75
N VAL A 77 -12.31 10.75 57.32
CA VAL A 77 -12.02 12.16 57.72
C VAL A 77 -10.76 12.80 57.08
N LEU A 78 -11.00 13.90 56.33
CA LEU A 78 -10.08 14.90 55.74
C LEU A 78 -9.32 15.72 56.80
N PRO A 79 -8.15 16.35 56.50
CA PRO A 79 -8.04 17.66 55.81
C PRO A 79 -6.80 17.69 54.87
N GLY A 80 -6.45 18.67 54.02
CA GLY A 80 -6.80 20.06 53.80
C GLY A 80 -5.54 20.77 53.26
N ARG A 81 -5.70 21.58 52.19
CA ARG A 81 -4.93 22.80 51.84
C ARG A 81 -3.40 22.78 51.55
N ARG A 82 -3.11 23.31 50.35
CA ARG A 82 -2.19 24.44 50.01
C ARG A 82 -0.68 24.22 49.75
N HIS A 83 -0.30 24.72 48.57
CA HIS A 83 0.88 25.54 48.18
C HIS A 83 2.30 25.16 48.62
N ALA A 84 3.20 25.06 47.63
CA ALA A 84 4.45 25.84 47.45
C ALA A 84 5.25 25.20 46.29
N LEU A 85 5.43 25.88 45.16
CA LEU A 85 6.53 26.82 44.83
C LEU A 85 7.85 26.10 44.50
N TRP A 86 8.37 26.41 43.32
CA TRP A 86 9.67 27.07 43.01
C TRP A 86 9.65 27.26 41.47
N SER A 87 9.49 28.45 40.88
CA SER A 87 10.42 29.60 40.79
C SER A 87 11.73 29.22 40.09
N HIS A 88 12.33 29.91 39.12
CA HIS A 88 12.19 31.15 38.32
C HIS A 88 13.06 30.87 37.05
N ALA A 89 13.11 31.61 35.94
CA ALA A 89 13.13 33.06 35.70
C ALA A 89 12.87 33.28 34.17
N ALA A 90 12.02 34.23 33.79
CA ALA A 90 12.31 35.62 33.40
C ALA A 90 12.53 35.78 31.87
N CYS A 91 11.62 36.41 31.12
CA CYS A 91 11.38 37.86 30.90
C CYS A 91 11.91 38.21 29.48
N ALA A 92 11.31 39.02 28.60
CA ALA A 92 10.47 40.19 28.78
C ALA A 92 9.55 40.47 27.54
N CYS A 93 8.62 41.39 27.75
CA CYS A 93 7.49 41.78 26.91
C CYS A 93 7.75 43.03 26.04
N ARG A 94 7.19 43.02 24.80
CA ARG A 94 6.40 44.07 24.07
C ARG A 94 7.05 45.44 23.72
N PRO A 95 6.49 46.27 22.79
CA PRO A 95 5.08 46.42 22.42
C PRO A 95 4.69 46.59 20.93
N ARG A 96 3.36 46.59 20.73
CA ARG A 96 2.59 46.93 19.52
C ARG A 96 2.44 48.45 19.39
N HIS A 97 2.28 48.94 18.15
CA HIS A 97 1.53 50.17 17.86
C HIS A 97 0.63 49.97 16.62
N ALA A 98 -0.53 50.61 16.66
CA ALA A 98 -1.53 50.73 15.59
C ALA A 98 -1.67 52.21 15.19
N GLY A 99 -2.00 52.47 13.92
CA GLY A 99 -2.38 53.81 13.41
C GLY A 99 -2.53 53.82 11.88
N LEU A 100 -3.76 54.00 11.40
CA LEU A 100 -4.23 54.25 10.01
C LEU A 100 -4.19 55.77 9.68
N PRO A 101 -4.74 56.29 8.55
CA PRO A 101 -4.84 55.86 7.13
C PRO A 101 -4.44 56.99 6.12
N HIS A 102 -4.36 56.72 4.80
CA HIS A 102 -4.68 57.70 3.73
C HIS A 102 -5.01 57.02 2.38
N THR A 103 -6.11 57.47 1.74
CA THR A 103 -6.54 57.38 0.32
C THR A 103 -6.87 58.83 -0.11
N PRO A 104 -7.09 59.25 -1.40
CA PRO A 104 -7.65 58.50 -2.54
C PRO A 104 -7.22 58.91 -3.98
N GLY A 105 -7.85 58.30 -4.99
CA GLY A 105 -8.04 58.82 -6.37
C GLY A 105 -7.25 58.05 -7.46
N ASP A 106 -7.76 57.76 -8.66
CA ASP A 106 -9.08 57.91 -9.28
C ASP A 106 -9.10 57.08 -10.59
N ALA A 107 -10.28 57.01 -11.21
CA ALA A 107 -10.75 56.13 -12.29
C ALA A 107 -9.95 56.02 -13.61
N GLY A 108 -10.14 54.88 -14.30
CA GLY A 108 -9.80 54.71 -15.72
C GLY A 108 -10.43 53.45 -16.35
N ARG A 109 -11.55 53.62 -17.05
CA ARG A 109 -12.20 52.61 -17.90
C ARG A 109 -11.30 52.31 -19.13
N GLY A 110 -11.25 51.06 -19.59
CA GLY A 110 -10.52 50.74 -20.83
C GLY A 110 -10.71 49.31 -21.33
N ALA A 111 -11.71 49.14 -22.18
CA ALA A 111 -11.83 48.23 -23.33
C ALA A 111 -11.21 46.81 -23.33
N CYS A 112 -12.10 45.87 -23.64
CA CYS A 112 -11.85 44.58 -24.26
C CYS A 112 -11.13 44.74 -25.62
N SER A 113 -9.99 44.06 -25.82
CA SER A 113 -9.47 43.76 -27.16
C SER A 113 -8.62 42.49 -27.18
N ARG A 114 -8.98 41.60 -28.12
CA ARG A 114 -8.28 40.36 -28.52
C ARG A 114 -6.86 40.67 -28.99
N LEU A 115 -5.88 39.82 -28.65
CA LEU A 115 -4.56 39.74 -29.30
C LEU A 115 -4.05 38.27 -29.34
N PRO A 116 -3.15 37.91 -30.29
CA PRO A 116 -3.07 36.63 -31.00
C PRO A 116 -2.06 35.63 -30.40
N PRO A 117 -1.92 34.40 -30.94
CA PRO A 117 -1.00 33.41 -30.38
C PRO A 117 0.46 33.78 -30.67
N ALA A 118 1.29 33.73 -29.62
CA ALA A 118 2.73 33.82 -29.72
C ALA A 118 3.29 32.55 -30.38
N ARG A 119 3.94 32.73 -31.54
CA ARG A 119 4.88 31.76 -32.14
C ARG A 119 6.14 31.76 -31.28
N ASN A 120 6.48 30.63 -30.65
CA ASN A 120 7.84 30.40 -30.19
C ASN A 120 8.61 29.63 -31.27
N GLN A 121 9.62 30.31 -31.82
CA GLN A 121 10.65 29.75 -32.68
C GLN A 121 11.47 28.73 -31.87
N ILE A 122 11.46 27.48 -32.35
CA ILE A 122 12.44 26.47 -31.97
C ILE A 122 13.66 26.72 -32.85
N GLN A 123 14.79 27.07 -32.25
CA GLN A 123 16.07 27.06 -32.95
C GLN A 123 16.51 25.61 -33.13
N HIS A 124 16.68 25.23 -34.39
CA HIS A 124 17.24 23.96 -34.81
C HIS A 124 18.75 23.95 -34.55
N GLU A 125 19.23 23.05 -33.69
CA GLU A 125 20.62 22.60 -33.72
C GLU A 125 20.69 21.24 -34.40
N THR A 126 21.43 21.25 -35.50
CA THR A 126 21.62 20.18 -36.47
C THR A 126 22.78 19.30 -36.01
N TYR A 127 22.53 18.00 -35.81
CA TYR A 127 23.60 16.98 -35.74
C TYR A 127 23.41 16.02 -36.92
N PRO A 128 24.42 15.85 -37.81
CA PRO A 128 24.32 14.88 -38.88
C PRO A 128 24.76 13.49 -38.37
N GLN A 129 23.93 12.50 -38.68
CA GLN A 129 24.36 11.11 -38.82
C GLN A 129 24.91 10.93 -40.23
N ASN A 130 26.04 10.24 -40.39
CA ASN A 130 26.31 9.46 -41.59
C ASN A 130 27.21 8.26 -41.28
N VAL A 131 26.79 7.13 -41.85
CA VAL A 131 27.41 5.81 -41.84
C VAL A 131 28.37 5.74 -43.02
N GLY A 132 29.52 5.06 -42.87
CA GLY A 132 30.42 4.77 -43.99
C GLY A 132 31.49 3.73 -43.64
N LEU A 133 31.28 2.49 -44.09
CA LEU A 133 32.29 1.44 -44.22
C LEU A 133 33.20 1.74 -45.43
N MET A 134 34.53 1.62 -45.30
CA MET A 134 35.39 0.96 -46.30
C MET A 134 36.85 0.82 -45.85
N LEU A 135 37.53 -0.08 -46.55
CA LEU A 135 38.75 -0.81 -46.25
C LEU A 135 40.06 -0.06 -46.55
N ASP A 136 41.14 -0.69 -46.07
CA ASP A 136 42.50 -0.78 -46.62
C ASP A 136 43.57 0.29 -46.31
N SER A 137 44.60 -0.24 -45.61
CA SER A 137 46.00 -0.30 -46.04
C SER A 137 47.04 0.68 -45.47
N VAL A 138 47.96 0.08 -44.70
CA VAL A 138 49.43 0.11 -44.84
C VAL A 138 50.27 1.19 -44.09
N SER A 139 51.09 0.63 -43.18
CA SER A 139 52.51 0.96 -42.86
C SER A 139 52.91 1.96 -41.76
N ARG A 140 53.52 1.36 -40.72
CA ARG A 140 54.93 1.48 -40.26
C ARG A 140 55.20 2.11 -38.89
N GLY A 141 55.89 1.29 -38.07
CA GLY A 141 56.89 1.66 -37.05
C GLY A 141 56.31 1.81 -35.63
N GLY A 142 56.79 1.13 -34.58
CA GLY A 142 57.92 0.23 -34.41
C GLY A 142 58.10 -0.09 -32.91
N GLY A 143 58.87 -1.14 -32.59
CA GLY A 143 59.43 -1.43 -31.27
C GLY A 143 58.53 -2.25 -30.34
N SER A 144 58.74 -3.58 -30.24
CA SER A 144 59.57 -4.25 -29.21
C SER A 144 58.88 -4.31 -27.84
N ALA A 145 58.68 -5.42 -27.14
CA ALA A 145 59.24 -6.77 -27.14
C ALA A 145 58.34 -7.58 -26.14
N LEU A 146 58.08 -8.90 -26.20
CA LEU A 146 58.93 -10.02 -25.78
C LEU A 146 58.04 -11.27 -25.55
N HIS A 147 58.58 -12.45 -25.84
CA HIS A 147 58.22 -13.82 -25.40
C HIS A 147 57.05 -14.61 -26.06
N SER A 148 57.48 -15.39 -27.05
CA SER A 148 57.05 -16.74 -27.49
C SER A 148 56.90 -17.77 -26.34
N VAL A 149 56.23 -18.94 -26.39
CA VAL A 149 55.98 -20.03 -27.37
C VAL A 149 54.88 -20.97 -26.75
N PRO A 150 54.52 -22.18 -27.26
CA PRO A 150 53.79 -22.62 -28.47
C PRO A 150 52.42 -23.30 -28.20
N ALA A 151 51.79 -23.72 -29.30
CA ALA A 151 50.62 -24.59 -29.39
C ALA A 151 50.92 -26.10 -29.35
N CYS A 152 49.83 -26.89 -29.19
CA CYS A 152 49.55 -28.25 -29.69
C CYS A 152 49.45 -29.43 -28.68
N HIS A 153 48.19 -29.91 -28.56
CA HIS A 153 47.67 -31.31 -28.54
C HIS A 153 48.30 -32.39 -27.64
N VAL A 154 47.46 -33.10 -26.86
CA VAL A 154 47.25 -34.58 -26.85
C VAL A 154 46.26 -34.99 -25.71
N VAL A 155 45.63 -36.15 -25.91
CA VAL A 155 44.42 -36.75 -25.32
C VAL A 155 44.66 -37.59 -24.04
N HIS A 156 43.71 -37.59 -23.09
CA HIS A 156 43.07 -38.75 -22.38
C HIS A 156 42.76 -38.59 -20.86
N ARG A 157 41.50 -38.96 -20.52
CA ARG A 157 40.98 -39.67 -19.34
C ARG A 157 40.91 -38.98 -17.95
N ASN A 158 39.67 -38.60 -17.63
CA ASN A 158 38.84 -39.06 -16.50
C ASN A 158 39.36 -38.92 -15.04
N ARG A 159 38.74 -38.00 -14.26
CA ARG A 159 38.10 -38.23 -12.94
C ARG A 159 37.92 -36.91 -12.19
N GLY A 160 36.68 -36.65 -11.75
CA GLY A 160 36.36 -35.58 -10.80
C GLY A 160 35.10 -34.82 -11.19
N ARG A 161 33.94 -35.31 -10.74
CA ARG A 161 32.72 -34.49 -10.69
C ARG A 161 32.95 -33.40 -9.64
N PRO A 162 32.84 -32.10 -9.96
CA PRO A 162 32.64 -31.09 -8.94
C PRO A 162 31.21 -31.24 -8.42
N PHE A 163 31.11 -31.38 -7.10
CA PHE A 163 29.89 -31.33 -6.32
C PHE A 163 29.15 -30.01 -6.62
N CYS A 164 28.00 -30.07 -7.29
CA CYS A 164 27.09 -28.94 -7.37
C CYS A 164 26.38 -28.82 -6.01
N PRO A 165 26.51 -27.72 -5.25
CA PRO A 165 25.61 -27.49 -4.14
C PRO A 165 24.20 -27.29 -4.71
N ALA A 166 23.25 -28.00 -4.11
CA ALA A 166 21.85 -28.03 -4.50
C ALA A 166 21.26 -26.62 -4.67
N GLY A 167 20.41 -26.48 -5.67
CA GLY A 167 19.80 -25.23 -6.09
C GLY A 167 19.05 -24.52 -4.96
N VAL A 168 19.23 -23.20 -4.92
CA VAL A 168 18.42 -22.31 -4.09
C VAL A 168 17.01 -22.30 -4.66
N THR A 169 16.07 -23.00 -4.04
CA THR A 169 14.64 -22.87 -4.34
C THR A 169 14.17 -21.50 -3.84
N HIS A 170 14.18 -20.50 -4.73
CA HIS A 170 13.55 -19.20 -4.47
C HIS A 170 12.03 -19.36 -4.60
N SER A 171 11.37 -19.94 -3.60
CA SER A 171 9.90 -20.01 -3.55
C SER A 171 9.28 -18.74 -2.94
N GLY A 172 10.00 -17.62 -2.93
CA GLY A 172 9.52 -16.32 -2.49
C GLY A 172 8.96 -15.55 -3.68
N HIS A 173 7.70 -15.13 -3.59
CA HIS A 173 7.02 -14.24 -4.54
C HIS A 173 7.99 -13.14 -4.99
N MET A 174 8.32 -13.09 -6.29
CA MET A 174 9.16 -11.99 -6.78
C MET A 174 8.35 -10.71 -6.70
N PRO A 175 8.87 -9.65 -6.06
CA PRO A 175 8.15 -8.41 -5.98
C PRO A 175 7.90 -7.84 -7.37
N LEU A 176 6.67 -7.43 -7.64
CA LEU A 176 6.32 -6.75 -8.89
C LEU A 176 7.20 -5.52 -9.05
N ALA A 177 8.00 -5.43 -10.10
CA ALA A 177 8.85 -4.26 -10.29
C ALA A 177 8.00 -3.02 -10.62
N LEU A 178 8.58 -1.83 -10.44
CA LEU A 178 7.99 -0.56 -10.87
C LEU A 178 7.66 -0.61 -12.37
N ALA A 179 8.51 -1.23 -13.18
CA ALA A 179 8.25 -1.44 -14.61
C ALA A 179 6.98 -2.26 -14.87
N ASP A 180 6.74 -3.31 -14.08
CA ASP A 180 5.56 -4.19 -14.23
C ASP A 180 4.28 -3.49 -13.76
N ARG A 181 4.38 -2.61 -12.75
CA ARG A 181 3.25 -1.81 -12.25
C ARG A 181 2.96 -0.59 -13.12
N ALA A 182 3.91 -0.17 -13.95
CA ALA A 182 3.79 1.02 -14.77
C ALA A 182 2.74 0.83 -15.86
N THR A 183 1.71 1.66 -15.84
CA THR A 183 0.66 1.64 -16.84
C THR A 183 1.01 2.62 -17.95
N LEU A 184 1.90 2.20 -18.87
CA LEU A 184 2.35 3.02 -20.01
C LEU A 184 1.35 3.04 -21.18
N VAL A 185 0.42 2.09 -21.18
CA VAL A 185 -0.73 2.03 -22.09
C VAL A 185 -1.99 1.96 -21.23
N SER A 186 -3.10 2.52 -21.71
CA SER A 186 -4.38 2.44 -21.02
C SER A 186 -4.73 0.98 -20.66
N PRO A 187 -5.18 0.69 -19.42
CA PRO A 187 -5.56 -0.67 -19.02
C PRO A 187 -6.83 -1.17 -19.73
N ILE A 188 -7.52 -0.27 -20.43
CA ILE A 188 -8.72 -0.56 -21.22
C ILE A 188 -8.64 0.17 -22.56
N PRO A 189 -9.18 -0.41 -23.66
CA PRO A 189 -9.26 0.28 -24.94
C PRO A 189 -10.01 1.61 -24.81
N LEU A 190 -9.35 2.68 -25.25
CA LEU A 190 -9.94 4.02 -25.36
C LEU A 190 -10.20 4.33 -26.83
N VAL A 191 -11.40 4.81 -27.11
CA VAL A 191 -11.85 5.19 -28.45
C VAL A 191 -12.20 6.66 -28.45
N THR A 192 -11.57 7.45 -29.32
CA THR A 192 -11.98 8.84 -29.54
C THR A 192 -13.19 8.90 -30.46
N ARG A 193 -13.97 9.99 -30.41
CA ARG A 193 -15.09 10.19 -31.36
C ARG A 193 -14.63 10.14 -32.83
N ALA A 194 -13.44 10.65 -33.12
CA ALA A 194 -12.86 10.59 -34.46
C ALA A 194 -12.51 9.16 -34.89
N GLU A 195 -11.91 8.37 -33.99
CA GLU A 195 -11.59 6.96 -34.24
C GLU A 195 -12.84 6.11 -34.42
N ALA A 196 -13.88 6.35 -33.61
CA ALA A 196 -15.15 5.66 -33.74
C ALA A 196 -15.76 5.89 -35.12
N ARG A 197 -15.80 7.16 -35.58
CA ARG A 197 -16.27 7.51 -36.93
C ARG A 197 -15.42 6.86 -38.02
N ALA A 198 -14.10 6.89 -37.88
CA ALA A 198 -13.18 6.31 -38.87
C ALA A 198 -13.29 4.78 -38.98
N ARG A 199 -13.65 4.10 -37.89
CA ARG A 199 -13.77 2.64 -37.81
C ARG A 199 -15.20 2.12 -37.96
N GLY A 200 -16.19 3.00 -38.17
CA GLY A 200 -17.60 2.62 -38.21
C GLY A 200 -18.13 2.07 -36.87
N ILE A 201 -17.51 2.45 -35.75
CA ILE A 201 -17.96 2.02 -34.41
C ILE A 201 -19.07 2.95 -33.94
N GLU A 202 -20.24 2.39 -33.66
CA GLU A 202 -21.34 3.12 -33.05
C GLU A 202 -21.12 3.25 -31.53
N LEU A 203 -21.06 4.50 -31.05
CA LEU A 203 -20.86 4.82 -29.64
C LEU A 203 -22.20 4.85 -28.88
N ASP A 204 -22.91 3.73 -28.89
CA ASP A 204 -24.10 3.58 -28.07
C ASP A 204 -23.76 3.57 -26.57
N THR A 205 -24.58 4.24 -25.79
CA THR A 205 -24.46 4.39 -24.33
C THR A 205 -24.54 3.08 -23.55
N SER A 206 -25.18 2.03 -24.10
CA SER A 206 -25.22 0.71 -23.46
C SER A 206 -23.87 -0.01 -23.58
N ALA A 207 -23.19 0.14 -24.72
CA ALA A 207 -21.93 -0.54 -25.02
C ALA A 207 -20.68 0.28 -24.63
N TYR A 208 -20.76 1.60 -24.74
CA TYR A 208 -19.68 2.54 -24.48
C TYR A 208 -20.09 3.60 -23.47
N ARG A 209 -19.24 3.81 -22.47
CA ARG A 209 -19.39 4.92 -21.53
C ARG A 209 -18.36 5.99 -21.84
N ARG A 210 -18.81 7.23 -21.74
CA ARG A 210 -17.93 8.40 -21.86
C ARG A 210 -17.05 8.52 -20.62
N ILE A 211 -15.74 8.42 -20.79
CA ILE A 211 -14.75 8.63 -19.71
C ILE A 211 -14.49 10.12 -19.53
N ARG A 212 -14.32 10.83 -20.64
CA ARG A 212 -14.25 12.29 -20.67
C ARG A 212 -14.74 12.84 -22.00
N ALA A 213 -14.71 14.15 -22.18
CA ALA A 213 -15.09 14.75 -23.45
C ALA A 213 -14.32 14.16 -24.63
N GLY A 214 -15.06 13.55 -25.57
CA GLY A 214 -14.50 12.98 -26.79
C GLY A 214 -13.84 11.60 -26.67
N VAL A 215 -13.77 11.00 -25.46
CA VAL A 215 -13.09 9.71 -25.22
C VAL A 215 -14.01 8.74 -24.48
N TYR A 216 -14.12 7.54 -25.02
CA TYR A 216 -15.04 6.49 -24.59
C TYR A 216 -14.30 5.19 -24.31
N ALA A 217 -14.87 4.36 -23.44
CA ALA A 217 -14.39 3.00 -23.18
C ALA A 217 -15.59 2.03 -23.11
N PRO A 218 -15.38 0.73 -23.39
CA PRO A 218 -16.42 -0.28 -23.22
C PRO A 218 -17.01 -0.26 -21.80
N THR A 219 -18.33 -0.21 -21.67
CA THR A 219 -19.02 0.01 -20.38
C THR A 219 -18.75 -1.11 -19.36
N LYS A 220 -18.95 -2.37 -19.75
CA LYS A 220 -18.81 -3.51 -18.83
C LYS A 220 -17.36 -3.72 -18.37
N PRO A 221 -16.36 -3.84 -19.27
CA PRO A 221 -14.97 -4.00 -18.84
C PRO A 221 -14.47 -2.83 -18.00
N TYR A 222 -14.95 -1.61 -18.26
CA TYR A 222 -14.57 -0.46 -17.44
C TYR A 222 -15.09 -0.58 -16.00
N ALA A 223 -16.32 -1.09 -15.81
CA ALA A 223 -16.92 -1.25 -14.48
C ALA A 223 -16.22 -2.32 -13.62
N GLU A 224 -15.54 -3.28 -14.26
CA GLU A 224 -14.81 -4.37 -13.61
C GLU A 224 -13.37 -3.99 -13.24
N LEU A 225 -12.86 -2.84 -13.70
CA LEU A 225 -11.51 -2.38 -13.37
C LEU A 225 -11.35 -2.12 -11.87
N ALA A 226 -10.18 -2.51 -11.37
CA ALA A 226 -9.78 -2.15 -10.02
C ALA A 226 -9.69 -0.60 -9.88
N PRO A 227 -9.84 -0.06 -8.65
CA PRO A 227 -9.87 1.39 -8.44
C PRO A 227 -8.66 2.15 -9.01
N TRP A 228 -7.47 1.57 -8.90
CA TRP A 228 -6.25 2.17 -9.43
C TRP A 228 -6.19 2.11 -10.97
N ASP A 229 -6.82 1.12 -11.60
CA ASP A 229 -6.91 0.98 -13.06
C ASP A 229 -7.99 1.88 -13.65
N LEU A 230 -9.09 2.11 -12.93
CA LEU A 230 -10.05 3.18 -13.24
C LEU A 230 -9.36 4.53 -13.33
N TYR A 231 -8.50 4.83 -12.35
CA TYR A 231 -7.72 6.06 -12.34
C TYR A 231 -6.71 6.11 -13.51
N ALA A 232 -5.98 5.03 -13.78
CA ALA A 232 -5.07 4.98 -14.93
C ALA A 232 -5.80 5.18 -16.26
N ALA A 233 -6.98 4.57 -16.46
CA ALA A 233 -7.81 4.79 -17.64
C ALA A 233 -8.22 6.27 -17.80
N ARG A 234 -8.54 6.97 -16.70
CA ARG A 234 -8.86 8.41 -16.71
C ARG A 234 -7.65 9.27 -17.07
N VAL A 235 -6.45 8.93 -16.56
CA VAL A 235 -5.18 9.59 -16.90
C VAL A 235 -4.86 9.41 -18.38
N HIS A 236 -4.94 8.18 -18.90
CA HIS A 236 -4.72 7.90 -20.32
C HIS A 236 -5.75 8.59 -21.23
N ALA A 237 -7.02 8.63 -20.82
CA ALA A 237 -8.05 9.38 -21.54
C ALA A 237 -7.75 10.88 -21.58
N PHE A 238 -7.16 11.45 -20.53
CA PHE A 238 -6.72 12.86 -20.52
C PHE A 238 -5.56 13.09 -21.48
N ALA A 239 -4.52 12.27 -21.38
CA ALA A 239 -3.31 12.39 -22.20
C ALA A 239 -3.63 12.25 -23.70
N ARG A 240 -4.62 11.43 -24.05
CA ARG A 240 -5.05 11.26 -25.45
C ARG A 240 -5.64 12.54 -26.08
N THR A 241 -6.21 13.43 -25.27
CA THR A 241 -6.72 14.74 -25.75
C THR A 241 -5.77 15.90 -25.43
N HIS A 242 -4.70 15.65 -24.67
CA HIS A 242 -3.70 16.63 -24.28
C HIS A 242 -2.30 15.96 -24.32
N PRO A 243 -1.77 15.64 -25.52
CA PRO A 243 -0.55 14.85 -25.65
C PRO A 243 0.69 15.53 -25.07
N ASP A 244 0.67 16.85 -24.96
CA ASP A 244 1.78 17.66 -24.43
C ASP A 244 1.63 17.95 -22.92
N ALA A 245 0.59 17.42 -22.26
CA ALA A 245 0.40 17.63 -20.84
C ALA A 245 1.45 16.86 -20.02
N VAL A 246 2.16 17.57 -19.15
CA VAL A 246 3.09 16.96 -18.19
C VAL A 246 2.31 16.46 -16.98
N LEU A 247 2.23 15.15 -16.78
CA LEU A 247 1.58 14.56 -15.61
C LEU A 247 2.50 14.66 -14.38
N CYS A 248 1.90 14.87 -13.20
CA CYS A 248 2.63 14.91 -11.94
C CYS A 248 1.89 14.13 -10.85
N LEU A 249 2.47 14.05 -9.65
CA LEU A 249 1.83 13.43 -8.47
C LEU A 249 1.26 12.04 -8.79
N GLU A 250 0.02 11.72 -8.41
CA GLU A 250 -0.59 10.41 -8.65
C GLU A 250 -0.70 10.10 -10.15
N SER A 251 -0.83 11.10 -11.03
CA SER A 251 -0.89 10.85 -12.47
C SER A 251 0.48 10.43 -13.03
N ALA A 252 1.57 10.99 -12.53
CA ALA A 252 2.92 10.52 -12.86
C ALA A 252 3.22 9.16 -12.22
N ALA A 253 2.68 8.88 -11.03
CA ALA A 253 2.80 7.58 -10.36
C ALA A 253 2.32 6.42 -11.24
N VAL A 254 1.27 6.64 -12.06
CA VAL A 254 0.77 5.66 -13.03
C VAL A 254 1.86 5.25 -14.03
N ALA A 255 2.61 6.21 -14.57
CA ALA A 255 3.65 5.95 -15.57
C ALA A 255 4.97 5.42 -14.96
N HIS A 256 5.26 5.79 -13.72
CA HIS A 256 6.41 5.30 -12.96
C HIS A 256 6.18 3.93 -12.31
N GLY A 257 4.93 3.48 -12.23
CA GLY A 257 4.57 2.24 -11.52
C GLY A 257 4.71 2.35 -10.01
N LEU A 258 4.73 3.58 -9.47
CA LEU A 258 4.73 3.81 -8.03
C LEU A 258 3.43 3.26 -7.40
N PRO A 259 3.44 2.88 -6.11
CA PRO A 259 2.26 2.39 -5.41
C PRO A 259 1.06 3.35 -5.52
N ARG A 260 -0.10 2.81 -5.88
CA ARG A 260 -1.37 3.53 -6.02
C ARG A 260 -2.39 2.94 -5.05
N PHE A 261 -3.09 3.80 -4.32
CA PHE A 261 -4.08 3.39 -3.33
C PHE A 261 -5.45 3.95 -3.74
N GLY A 262 -6.33 3.07 -4.20
CA GLY A 262 -7.68 3.47 -4.62
C GLY A 262 -7.71 4.22 -5.96
N GLU A 263 -8.82 4.92 -6.20
CA GLU A 263 -9.00 5.79 -7.36
C GLU A 263 -8.78 7.25 -6.93
N ALA A 264 -7.72 7.89 -7.44
CA ALA A 264 -7.48 9.30 -7.15
C ALA A 264 -8.58 10.18 -7.79
N ARG A 265 -9.00 11.21 -7.06
CA ARG A 265 -10.07 12.13 -7.44
C ARG A 265 -9.68 12.96 -8.66
N ASP A 266 -8.45 13.46 -8.65
CA ASP A 266 -7.96 14.42 -9.63
C ASP A 266 -6.88 13.81 -10.52
N ILE A 267 -6.90 14.18 -11.80
CA ILE A 267 -5.77 14.03 -12.72
C ILE A 267 -4.86 15.23 -12.48
N HIS A 268 -3.60 14.95 -12.19
CA HIS A 268 -2.60 15.91 -11.77
C HIS A 268 -1.69 16.25 -12.95
N VAL A 269 -1.70 17.52 -13.33
CA VAL A 269 -0.92 18.07 -14.44
C VAL A 269 0.01 19.16 -13.90
N PHE A 270 1.22 19.26 -14.42
CA PHE A 270 2.18 20.29 -14.11
C PHE A 270 2.26 21.30 -15.26
N ASP A 271 2.18 22.59 -14.93
CA ASP A 271 2.33 23.69 -15.88
C ASP A 271 3.27 24.74 -15.25
N PRO A 272 4.55 24.80 -15.68
CA PRO A 272 5.52 25.76 -15.15
C PRO A 272 5.22 27.20 -15.58
N GLY A 273 4.45 27.41 -16.66
CA GLY A 273 4.13 28.74 -17.19
C GLY A 273 3.02 29.46 -16.41
N ARG A 274 2.40 28.79 -15.44
CA ARG A 274 1.22 29.28 -14.73
C ARG A 274 1.58 29.83 -13.34
N ALA A 275 1.04 31.02 -13.02
CA ALA A 275 1.28 31.67 -11.72
C ALA A 275 0.61 30.97 -10.53
N HIS A 276 -0.56 30.35 -10.74
CA HIS A 276 -1.35 29.72 -9.67
C HIS A 276 -1.98 28.40 -10.09
N SER A 277 -1.95 27.42 -9.18
CA SER A 277 -2.64 26.15 -9.37
C SER A 277 -4.13 26.35 -9.62
N ARG A 278 -4.71 25.54 -10.50
CA ARG A 278 -6.12 25.62 -10.87
C ARG A 278 -6.74 24.22 -10.85
N ARG A 279 -7.99 24.15 -10.42
CA ARG A 279 -8.80 22.94 -10.51
C ARG A 279 -10.00 23.19 -11.41
N PHE A 280 -10.31 22.25 -12.29
CA PHE A 280 -11.53 22.26 -13.09
C PHE A 280 -12.02 20.83 -13.32
N GLY A 281 -13.27 20.55 -12.96
CA GLY A 281 -13.79 19.19 -12.96
C GLY A 281 -12.90 18.23 -12.15
N ASP A 282 -12.37 17.24 -12.84
CA ASP A 282 -11.50 16.20 -12.31
C ASP A 282 -10.01 16.40 -12.63
N VAL A 283 -9.62 17.61 -13.05
CA VAL A 283 -8.24 17.97 -13.38
C VAL A 283 -7.73 19.03 -12.42
N CYS A 284 -6.53 18.83 -11.89
CA CYS A 284 -5.80 19.78 -11.08
C CYS A 284 -4.46 20.10 -11.73
N VAL A 285 -4.31 21.34 -12.20
CA VAL A 285 -3.08 21.88 -12.77
C VAL A 285 -2.27 22.53 -11.65
N HIS A 286 -1.07 22.03 -11.44
CA HIS A 286 -0.11 22.47 -10.43
C HIS A 286 0.95 23.36 -11.06
N THR A 287 1.44 24.28 -10.26
CA THR A 287 2.64 25.07 -10.54
C THR A 287 3.64 24.86 -9.41
N SER A 288 4.91 25.16 -9.67
CA SER A 288 6.02 25.02 -8.73
C SER A 288 7.00 26.15 -8.98
N THR A 289 7.47 26.77 -7.90
CA THR A 289 8.63 27.69 -7.95
C THR A 289 9.93 26.92 -8.15
N ASP A 290 9.98 25.68 -7.66
CA ASP A 290 11.12 24.79 -7.83
C ASP A 290 11.09 24.16 -9.23
N PRO A 291 12.21 24.16 -9.97
CA PRO A 291 12.29 23.54 -11.29
C PRO A 291 12.04 22.03 -11.19
N ARG A 292 11.38 21.47 -12.21
CA ARG A 292 11.01 20.05 -12.28
C ARG A 292 11.61 19.42 -13.52
N THR A 293 12.15 18.23 -13.38
CA THR A 293 12.63 17.45 -14.53
C THR A 293 11.45 16.74 -15.17
N VAL A 294 11.29 16.90 -16.48
CA VAL A 294 10.25 16.24 -17.27
C VAL A 294 10.86 15.09 -18.05
N GLU A 295 10.22 13.92 -17.97
CA GLU A 295 10.64 12.69 -18.61
C GLU A 295 9.53 12.17 -19.53
N ARG A 296 9.92 11.48 -20.59
CA ARG A 296 8.99 10.74 -21.46
C ARG A 296 8.93 9.28 -21.03
N ARG A 297 7.73 8.79 -20.74
CA ARG A 297 7.43 7.40 -20.37
C ARG A 297 6.37 6.85 -21.33
N GLY A 298 6.81 6.09 -22.34
CA GLY A 298 5.93 5.72 -23.46
C GLY A 298 5.42 6.98 -24.18
N SER A 299 4.11 7.11 -24.34
CA SER A 299 3.48 8.30 -24.91
C SER A 299 3.23 9.43 -23.91
N LEU A 300 3.51 9.22 -22.61
CA LEU A 300 3.21 10.18 -21.55
C LEU A 300 4.42 11.07 -21.24
N LEU A 301 4.17 12.37 -21.03
CA LEU A 301 5.13 13.28 -20.40
C LEU A 301 4.84 13.32 -18.90
N VAL A 302 5.85 13.15 -18.07
CA VAL A 302 5.70 13.07 -16.61
C VAL A 302 6.81 13.83 -15.88
N THR A 303 6.56 14.28 -14.65
CA THR A 303 7.65 14.67 -13.74
C THR A 303 8.55 13.48 -13.43
N SER A 304 9.84 13.72 -13.21
CA SER A 304 10.83 12.68 -12.92
C SER A 304 10.42 11.76 -11.77
N LEU A 305 11.00 10.56 -11.70
CA LEU A 305 10.77 9.65 -10.57
C LEU A 305 11.14 10.31 -9.24
N LEU A 306 12.23 11.07 -9.21
CA LEU A 306 12.71 11.83 -8.06
C LEU A 306 11.69 12.90 -7.61
N ASP A 307 11.25 13.75 -8.53
CA ASP A 307 10.26 14.80 -8.24
C ASP A 307 8.92 14.20 -7.78
N THR A 308 8.45 13.19 -8.51
CA THR A 308 7.17 12.52 -8.23
C THR A 308 7.17 11.88 -6.85
N THR A 309 8.28 11.21 -6.48
CA THR A 309 8.41 10.56 -5.16
C THR A 309 8.38 11.59 -4.04
N VAL A 310 9.15 12.68 -4.14
CA VAL A 310 9.17 13.74 -3.11
C VAL A 310 7.82 14.45 -3.01
N ASP A 311 7.19 14.77 -4.13
CA ASP A 311 5.90 15.45 -4.14
C ASP A 311 4.79 14.57 -3.53
N LEU A 312 4.76 13.28 -3.85
CA LEU A 312 3.83 12.32 -3.25
C LEU A 312 4.09 12.14 -1.75
N ALA A 313 5.36 12.04 -1.35
CA ALA A 313 5.74 11.93 0.05
C ALA A 313 5.30 13.11 0.91
N ARG A 314 5.12 14.30 0.32
CA ARG A 314 4.59 15.50 0.99
C ARG A 314 3.07 15.49 1.20
N VAL A 315 2.32 14.81 0.33
CA VAL A 315 0.87 15.02 0.21
C VAL A 315 0.01 13.79 0.48
N LEU A 316 0.58 12.59 0.38
CA LEU A 316 -0.13 11.35 0.68
C LEU A 316 -0.25 11.13 2.20
N PRO A 317 -1.24 10.36 2.66
CA PRO A 317 -1.26 9.84 4.02
C PRO A 317 0.07 9.10 4.36
N PRO A 318 0.60 9.21 5.58
CA PRO A 318 1.95 8.74 5.90
C PRO A 318 2.27 7.29 5.52
N ALA A 319 1.34 6.34 5.67
CA ALA A 319 1.58 4.94 5.31
C ALA A 319 1.72 4.74 3.80
N GLN A 320 0.91 5.47 3.02
CA GLN A 320 0.97 5.47 1.56
C GLN A 320 2.24 6.16 1.07
N ALA A 321 2.59 7.29 1.69
CA ALA A 321 3.82 8.01 1.40
C ALA A 321 5.07 7.14 1.66
N LEU A 322 5.09 6.38 2.76
CA LEU A 322 6.18 5.45 3.07
C LEU A 322 6.30 4.36 2.00
N ALA A 323 5.18 3.75 1.60
CA ALA A 323 5.18 2.76 0.53
C ALA A 323 5.73 3.31 -0.80
N VAL A 324 5.39 4.55 -1.15
CA VAL A 324 5.94 5.22 -2.34
C VAL A 324 7.45 5.43 -2.23
N VAL A 325 7.93 5.91 -1.08
CA VAL A 325 9.37 6.11 -0.83
C VAL A 325 10.13 4.80 -0.88
N ASP A 326 9.67 3.78 -0.15
CA ASP A 326 10.29 2.45 -0.12
C ASP A 326 10.35 1.83 -1.51
N ALA A 327 9.28 1.92 -2.30
CA ALA A 327 9.26 1.42 -3.66
C ALA A 327 10.24 2.15 -4.59
N ALA A 328 10.42 3.47 -4.41
CA ALA A 328 11.36 4.26 -5.20
C ALA A 328 12.83 3.92 -4.90
N ILE A 329 13.14 3.46 -3.67
CA ILE A 329 14.51 3.13 -3.24
C ILE A 329 14.81 1.62 -3.21
N SER A 330 13.79 0.77 -3.33
CA SER A 330 13.93 -0.68 -3.30
C SER A 330 14.39 -1.21 -4.66
N SER A 331 15.63 -1.73 -4.72
CA SER A 331 16.14 -2.38 -5.93
C SER A 331 15.34 -3.62 -6.33
N ARG A 332 14.75 -4.32 -5.36
CA ARG A 332 13.89 -5.49 -5.60
C ARG A 332 12.57 -5.09 -6.27
N GLN A 333 12.05 -3.92 -5.93
CA GLN A 333 10.91 -3.32 -6.64
C GLN A 333 11.35 -2.60 -7.93
N GLY A 334 12.63 -2.62 -8.34
CA GLY A 334 13.10 -1.86 -9.50
C GLY A 334 13.22 -0.34 -9.28
N GLY A 335 13.17 0.10 -8.03
CA GLY A 335 13.47 1.46 -7.61
C GLY A 335 14.94 1.80 -7.86
N THR A 336 15.18 2.99 -8.42
CA THR A 336 16.53 3.47 -8.77
C THR A 336 16.99 4.65 -7.91
N GLN A 337 16.14 5.13 -7.01
CA GLN A 337 16.45 6.26 -6.15
C GLN A 337 17.25 5.83 -4.92
N ARG A 338 17.96 6.78 -4.34
CA ARG A 338 18.62 6.62 -3.04
C ARG A 338 17.98 7.55 -2.04
N ILE A 339 17.86 7.10 -0.80
CA ILE A 339 17.23 7.91 0.26
C ILE A 339 17.97 9.23 0.50
N GLU A 340 19.30 9.25 0.37
CA GLU A 340 20.11 10.46 0.50
C GLU A 340 19.81 11.49 -0.61
N ILE A 341 19.53 11.01 -1.82
CA ILE A 341 19.19 11.84 -2.98
C ILE A 341 17.78 12.42 -2.82
N LEU A 342 16.80 11.59 -2.44
CA LEU A 342 15.45 12.07 -2.11
C LEU A 342 15.47 13.15 -1.03
N ARG A 343 16.25 12.93 0.03
CA ARG A 343 16.40 13.87 1.15
C ARG A 343 17.04 15.18 0.72
N SER A 344 18.14 15.11 -0.04
CA SER A 344 18.86 16.29 -0.53
C SER A 344 18.01 17.10 -1.50
N HIS A 345 17.31 16.43 -2.43
CA HIS A 345 16.38 17.06 -3.35
C HIS A 345 15.26 17.80 -2.62
N ALA A 346 14.63 17.14 -1.65
CA ALA A 346 13.56 17.75 -0.86
C ALA A 346 14.02 18.93 0.01
N ALA A 347 15.28 18.92 0.48
CA ALA A 347 15.86 20.00 1.28
C ALA A 347 16.26 21.22 0.43
N ALA A 348 16.57 21.02 -0.85
CA ALA A 348 16.90 22.09 -1.79
C ALA A 348 15.67 22.86 -2.29
N GLN A 349 14.46 22.29 -2.15
CA GLN A 349 13.22 22.94 -2.57
C GLN A 349 12.84 24.11 -1.64
N ALA A 350 12.39 25.22 -2.22
CA ALA A 350 11.94 26.41 -1.49
C ALA A 350 10.69 26.15 -0.63
N THR A 351 9.89 25.14 -0.99
CA THR A 351 8.66 24.81 -0.25
C THR A 351 8.93 24.15 1.11
N SER A 352 8.39 24.75 2.17
CA SER A 352 8.38 24.17 3.52
C SER A 352 7.19 23.23 3.77
N ARG A 353 6.23 23.16 2.82
CA ARG A 353 5.00 22.36 2.98
C ARG A 353 5.34 20.87 3.00
N GLY A 354 4.88 20.17 4.04
CA GLY A 354 5.12 18.73 4.19
C GLY A 354 6.51 18.37 4.72
N SER A 355 7.40 19.34 5.03
CA SER A 355 8.76 19.04 5.50
C SER A 355 8.79 18.26 6.82
N ALA A 356 7.81 18.46 7.71
CA ALA A 356 7.69 17.67 8.94
C ALA A 356 7.32 16.20 8.67
N GLN A 357 6.50 15.93 7.65
CA GLN A 357 6.18 14.57 7.23
C GLN A 357 7.38 13.91 6.57
N LEU A 358 8.07 14.62 5.68
CA LEU A 358 9.28 14.12 5.03
C LEU A 358 10.34 13.70 6.04
N ARG A 359 10.62 14.52 7.08
CA ARG A 359 11.58 14.14 8.14
C ARG A 359 11.24 12.80 8.79
N ARG A 360 9.97 12.58 9.15
CA ARG A 360 9.52 11.30 9.71
C ARG A 360 9.64 10.14 8.72
N LEU A 361 9.34 10.38 7.44
CA LEU A 361 9.46 9.35 6.41
C LEU A 361 10.92 8.96 6.18
N TRP A 362 11.85 9.90 6.21
CA TRP A 362 13.29 9.61 6.06
C TRP A 362 13.85 8.72 7.17
N GLU A 363 13.32 8.86 8.39
CA GLU A 363 13.68 8.01 9.53
C GLU A 363 13.08 6.59 9.41
N GLN A 364 12.02 6.44 8.62
CA GLN A 364 11.29 5.18 8.45
C GLN A 364 11.56 4.49 7.12
N ALA A 365 12.09 5.16 6.11
CA ALA A 365 12.29 4.58 4.79
C ALA A 365 13.23 3.36 4.84
N ASP A 366 12.83 2.26 4.21
CA ASP A 366 13.62 1.04 4.15
C ASP A 366 13.45 0.35 2.79
N GLY A 367 14.52 0.35 1.98
CA GLY A 367 14.52 -0.25 0.65
C GLY A 367 14.43 -1.77 0.62
N ARG A 368 14.48 -2.45 1.78
CA ARG A 368 14.28 -3.89 1.88
C ARG A 368 12.81 -4.30 1.78
N SER A 369 11.88 -3.37 1.95
CA SER A 369 10.46 -3.65 1.69
C SER A 369 10.29 -4.06 0.23
N GLU A 370 9.66 -5.20 0.00
CA GLU A 370 9.47 -5.80 -1.33
C GLU A 370 8.09 -5.46 -1.91
N SER A 371 7.16 -4.96 -1.10
CA SER A 371 5.81 -4.61 -1.55
C SER A 371 5.22 -3.38 -0.86
N PRO A 372 4.22 -2.72 -1.48
CA PRO A 372 3.45 -1.68 -0.80
C PRO A 372 2.78 -2.17 0.48
N ALA A 373 2.38 -3.45 0.50
CA ALA A 373 1.72 -4.07 1.62
C ALA A 373 2.67 -4.20 2.82
N GLU A 374 3.93 -4.58 2.58
CA GLU A 374 4.96 -4.62 3.62
C GLU A 374 5.24 -3.24 4.22
N SER A 375 5.42 -2.22 3.37
CA SER A 375 5.67 -0.85 3.83
C SER A 375 4.52 -0.31 4.69
N VAL A 376 3.27 -0.54 4.27
CA VAL A 376 2.10 -0.15 5.06
C VAL A 376 2.05 -0.95 6.37
N SER A 377 2.26 -2.27 6.32
CA SER A 377 2.27 -3.13 7.50
C SER A 377 3.31 -2.65 8.52
N ARG A 378 4.52 -2.33 8.08
CA ARG A 378 5.60 -1.83 8.93
C ARG A 378 5.26 -0.50 9.61
N ALA A 379 4.61 0.41 8.90
CA ALA A 379 4.09 1.65 9.48
C ALA A 379 3.06 1.33 10.58
N VAL A 380 2.10 0.45 10.30
CA VAL A 380 1.02 0.11 11.24
C VAL A 380 1.55 -0.64 12.46
N ILE A 381 2.44 -1.62 12.29
CA ILE A 381 3.13 -2.35 13.37
C ILE A 381 3.77 -1.35 14.33
N SER A 382 4.56 -0.43 13.77
CA SER A 382 5.24 0.61 14.52
C SER A 382 4.25 1.50 15.28
N TRP A 383 3.22 2.04 14.61
CA TRP A 383 2.24 2.93 15.24
C TRP A 383 1.34 2.23 16.26
N CYS A 384 1.15 0.91 16.15
CA CYS A 384 0.48 0.10 17.17
C CYS A 384 1.35 -0.12 18.42
N GLY A 385 2.63 0.25 18.35
CA GLY A 385 3.56 0.18 19.47
C GLY A 385 4.28 -1.17 19.61
N TYR A 386 4.14 -2.07 18.63
CA TYR A 386 4.89 -3.33 18.60
C TYR A 386 6.37 -3.07 18.33
N GLU A 387 7.21 -4.04 18.67
CA GLU A 387 8.62 -4.00 18.29
C GLU A 387 8.79 -3.85 16.77
N VAL A 388 9.88 -3.21 16.38
CA VAL A 388 10.20 -3.01 14.96
C VAL A 388 10.77 -4.32 14.40
N PRO A 389 10.19 -4.88 13.33
CA PRO A 389 10.68 -6.13 12.75
C PRO A 389 11.95 -5.91 11.92
N GLU A 390 12.78 -6.94 11.86
CA GLU A 390 13.81 -7.10 10.83
C GLU A 390 13.13 -7.51 9.50
N LEU A 391 13.50 -6.87 8.40
CA LEU A 391 12.92 -7.15 7.08
C LEU A 391 13.72 -8.17 6.29
N GLN A 392 13.00 -9.05 5.60
CA GLN A 392 13.56 -10.03 4.67
C GLN A 392 14.66 -10.96 5.26
N PRO A 393 14.58 -11.43 6.53
CA PRO A 393 15.59 -12.33 7.06
C PRO A 393 15.47 -13.72 6.45
N GLU A 394 16.62 -14.38 6.35
CA GLU A 394 16.77 -15.73 5.83
C GLU A 394 17.05 -16.72 6.96
N PHE A 395 16.35 -17.85 6.92
CA PHE A 395 16.55 -19.00 7.78
C PHE A 395 17.13 -20.15 6.97
N ARG A 396 18.06 -20.90 7.58
CA ARG A 396 18.68 -22.07 6.94
C ARG A 396 18.40 -23.31 7.76
N TYR A 397 17.40 -24.08 7.32
CA TYR A 397 16.94 -25.28 8.00
C TYR A 397 16.76 -26.42 7.00
N GLU A 398 17.08 -27.65 7.42
CA GLU A 398 16.88 -28.85 6.59
C GLU A 398 17.55 -28.75 5.19
N GLY A 399 18.64 -27.98 5.08
CA GLY A 399 19.33 -27.73 3.80
C GLY A 399 18.65 -26.73 2.86
N VAL A 400 17.56 -26.09 3.30
CA VAL A 400 16.77 -25.12 2.54
C VAL A 400 16.93 -23.73 3.14
N VAL A 401 16.91 -22.70 2.29
CA VAL A 401 16.89 -21.29 2.70
C VAL A 401 15.48 -20.75 2.57
N ASP A 402 14.86 -20.37 3.69
CA ASP A 402 13.53 -19.74 3.71
C ASP A 402 13.68 -18.26 4.05
N ARG A 403 13.15 -17.37 3.19
CA ARG A 403 13.06 -15.93 3.46
C ARG A 403 11.66 -15.57 3.95
N VAL A 404 11.55 -14.67 4.92
CA VAL A 404 10.25 -14.19 5.47
C VAL A 404 10.15 -12.67 5.36
N ASP A 405 8.94 -12.11 5.37
CA ASP A 405 8.79 -10.64 5.24
C ASP A 405 9.28 -9.91 6.49
N PHE A 406 8.88 -10.40 7.67
CA PHE A 406 9.14 -9.77 8.96
C PHE A 406 9.65 -10.80 9.99
N LEU A 407 10.68 -10.44 10.75
CA LEU A 407 11.10 -11.15 11.96
C LEU A 407 11.07 -10.24 13.17
N PHE A 408 10.34 -10.70 14.17
CA PHE A 408 10.20 -10.13 15.50
C PHE A 408 11.23 -10.78 16.41
N ARG A 409 12.43 -10.17 16.48
CA ARG A 409 13.65 -10.81 16.97
C ARG A 409 13.57 -11.27 18.42
N SER A 410 12.87 -10.53 19.28
CA SER A 410 12.81 -10.84 20.72
C SER A 410 12.07 -12.15 21.02
N VAL A 411 11.11 -12.52 20.16
CA VAL A 411 10.26 -13.71 20.32
C VAL A 411 10.42 -14.72 19.19
N GLY A 412 11.29 -14.44 18.21
CA GLY A 412 11.51 -15.28 17.04
C GLY A 412 10.27 -15.42 16.15
N ALA A 413 9.28 -14.53 16.27
CA ALA A 413 8.04 -14.63 15.51
C ALA A 413 8.22 -14.13 14.07
N VAL A 414 7.62 -14.85 13.14
CA VAL A 414 7.59 -14.53 11.71
C VAL A 414 6.27 -13.82 11.40
N GLY A 415 6.38 -12.69 10.71
CA GLY A 415 5.23 -11.97 10.15
C GLY A 415 5.20 -12.09 8.63
N GLU A 416 4.03 -12.30 8.05
CA GLU A 416 3.81 -12.33 6.60
C GLU A 416 2.64 -11.43 6.20
N SER A 417 2.90 -10.55 5.23
CA SER A 417 1.91 -9.63 4.68
C SER A 417 1.37 -10.20 3.37
N ASP A 418 0.34 -11.02 3.49
CA ASP A 418 -0.36 -11.60 2.34
C ASP A 418 -1.08 -10.51 1.52
N GLY A 419 -1.21 -10.69 0.21
CA GLY A 419 -2.27 -10.01 -0.55
C GLY A 419 -1.90 -8.83 -1.45
N TRP A 420 -0.68 -8.76 -1.98
CA TRP A 420 -0.44 -7.95 -3.19
C TRP A 420 -0.11 -8.83 -4.40
N GLY A 421 -1.08 -8.98 -5.29
CA GLY A 421 -0.87 -9.64 -6.58
C GLY A 421 -0.78 -11.17 -6.52
N LYS A 422 -1.74 -11.84 -5.86
CA LYS A 422 -2.09 -13.21 -6.25
C LYS A 422 -2.81 -13.16 -7.60
N TYR A 423 -2.06 -12.90 -8.68
CA TYR A 423 -2.56 -13.16 -10.03
C TYR A 423 -2.21 -14.60 -10.41
N GLU A 424 -3.27 -15.39 -10.49
CA GLU A 424 -3.52 -16.45 -11.45
C GLU A 424 -2.29 -17.25 -11.91
N LEU A 425 -2.01 -18.28 -11.12
CA LEU A 425 -1.51 -19.52 -11.70
C LEU A 425 -2.59 -19.99 -12.68
N ARG A 426 -2.42 -19.63 -13.95
CA ARG A 426 -3.32 -19.99 -15.06
C ARG A 426 -3.46 -21.50 -15.23
N ASP A 427 -2.50 -22.23 -14.66
CA ASP A 427 -2.51 -23.67 -14.55
C ASP A 427 -2.79 -24.11 -13.10
N PRO A 428 -3.87 -24.87 -12.85
CA PRO A 428 -4.19 -25.45 -11.56
C PRO A 428 -3.09 -26.32 -10.95
N GLU A 429 -2.27 -27.01 -11.77
CA GLU A 429 -1.19 -27.87 -11.26
C GLU A 429 -0.07 -27.04 -10.66
N THR A 430 0.42 -26.04 -11.41
CA THR A 430 1.40 -25.07 -10.90
C THR A 430 0.87 -24.36 -9.65
N ALA A 431 -0.44 -24.05 -9.60
CA ALA A 431 -1.08 -23.48 -8.41
C ALA A 431 -0.99 -24.39 -7.18
N ALA A 432 -1.31 -25.67 -7.37
CA ALA A 432 -1.25 -26.65 -6.31
C ALA A 432 0.19 -26.89 -5.83
N GLU A 433 1.18 -26.86 -6.73
CA GLU A 433 2.59 -27.00 -6.39
C GLU A 433 3.09 -25.82 -5.54
N HIS A 434 2.82 -24.58 -5.95
CA HIS A 434 3.17 -23.40 -5.14
C HIS A 434 2.55 -23.45 -3.74
N LEU A 435 1.28 -23.83 -3.62
CA LEU A 435 0.62 -23.97 -2.31
C LEU A 435 1.27 -25.06 -1.46
N ARG A 436 1.71 -26.17 -2.07
CA ARG A 436 2.44 -27.24 -1.37
C ARG A 436 3.80 -26.74 -0.89
N GLU A 437 4.51 -25.96 -1.69
CA GLU A 437 5.80 -25.37 -1.32
C GLU A 437 5.67 -24.33 -0.20
N GLU A 438 4.69 -23.44 -0.29
CA GLU A 438 4.37 -22.45 0.74
C GLU A 438 4.05 -23.16 2.07
N LYS A 439 3.24 -24.21 2.03
CA LYS A 439 2.93 -25.02 3.21
C LYS A 439 4.16 -25.73 3.78
N ARG A 440 5.01 -26.33 2.93
CA ARG A 440 6.26 -26.99 3.37
C ARG A 440 7.21 -26.01 4.04
N ARG A 441 7.31 -24.78 3.53
CA ARG A 441 8.09 -23.68 4.13
C ARG A 441 7.54 -23.30 5.49
N GLU A 442 6.23 -23.07 5.59
CA GLU A 442 5.61 -22.73 6.87
C GLU A 442 5.80 -23.84 7.91
N ASP A 443 5.52 -25.10 7.54
CA ASP A 443 5.68 -26.25 8.43
C ASP A 443 7.13 -26.40 8.92
N ARG A 444 8.12 -26.11 8.07
CA ARG A 444 9.54 -26.16 8.44
C ARG A 444 9.91 -25.06 9.44
N LEU A 445 9.48 -23.83 9.20
CA LEU A 445 9.73 -22.71 10.13
C LEU A 445 9.02 -22.96 11.48
N ARG A 446 7.81 -23.49 11.48
CA ARG A 446 7.09 -23.88 12.71
C ARG A 446 7.79 -24.99 13.49
N ARG A 447 8.32 -26.03 12.81
CA ARG A 447 9.11 -27.09 13.45
C ARG A 447 10.35 -26.54 14.17
N HIS A 448 10.92 -25.45 13.67
CA HIS A 448 12.08 -24.79 14.27
C HIS A 448 11.70 -23.70 15.30
N GLY A 449 10.43 -23.67 15.73
CA GLY A 449 10.00 -22.87 16.87
C GLY A 449 9.63 -21.42 16.54
N HIS A 450 9.34 -21.10 15.28
CA HIS A 450 8.88 -19.76 14.89
C HIS A 450 7.35 -19.63 14.96
N PRO A 451 6.78 -18.80 15.86
CA PRO A 451 5.38 -18.41 15.80
C PRO A 451 5.09 -17.61 14.52
N PHE A 452 3.88 -17.72 13.99
CA PHE A 452 3.48 -16.99 12.77
C PHE A 452 2.36 -16.01 13.05
N ALA A 453 2.50 -14.80 12.50
CA ALA A 453 1.46 -13.82 12.34
C ALA A 453 1.26 -13.58 10.83
N ARG A 454 0.06 -13.90 10.33
CA ARG A 454 -0.31 -13.64 8.92
C ARG A 454 -1.44 -12.62 8.88
N TRP A 455 -1.37 -11.72 7.92
CA TRP A 455 -2.41 -10.71 7.72
C TRP A 455 -2.40 -10.23 6.27
N GLU A 456 -3.53 -9.73 5.80
CA GLU A 456 -3.61 -9.09 4.49
C GLU A 456 -3.32 -7.58 4.56
N LEU A 457 -3.04 -6.93 3.43
CA LEU A 457 -3.00 -5.46 3.39
C LEU A 457 -4.29 -4.83 3.93
N ALA A 458 -5.46 -5.44 3.67
CA ALA A 458 -6.74 -5.00 4.24
C ALA A 458 -6.78 -5.09 5.77
N ASP A 459 -6.08 -6.05 6.37
CA ASP A 459 -5.94 -6.18 7.82
C ASP A 459 -5.07 -5.07 8.41
N ALA A 460 -3.98 -4.71 7.73
CA ALA A 460 -3.15 -3.58 8.13
C ALA A 460 -3.96 -2.26 8.11
N TRP A 461 -4.80 -2.04 7.09
CA TRP A 461 -5.70 -0.88 7.06
C TRP A 461 -6.76 -0.88 8.17
N ARG A 462 -7.19 -2.06 8.63
CA ARG A 462 -8.18 -2.23 9.70
C ARG A 462 -7.58 -2.25 11.10
N ILE A 463 -6.24 -2.29 11.22
CA ILE A 463 -5.46 -2.23 12.45
C ILE A 463 -5.66 -3.45 13.37
N ASP A 464 -6.88 -3.69 13.84
CA ASP A 464 -7.19 -4.71 14.84
C ASP A 464 -6.89 -6.15 14.39
N PRO A 465 -7.17 -6.57 13.13
CA PRO A 465 -6.79 -7.91 12.70
C PRO A 465 -5.28 -8.14 12.72
N LEU A 466 -4.50 -7.15 12.28
CA LEU A 466 -3.03 -7.19 12.36
C LEU A 466 -2.56 -7.24 13.83
N CYS A 467 -3.12 -6.41 14.72
CA CYS A 467 -2.79 -6.47 16.15
C CYS A 467 -3.10 -7.83 16.77
N ARG A 468 -4.23 -8.46 16.40
CA ARG A 468 -4.59 -9.80 16.88
C ARG A 468 -3.60 -10.85 16.40
N ALA A 469 -3.19 -10.81 15.13
CA ALA A 469 -2.19 -11.73 14.59
C ALA A 469 -0.85 -11.61 15.33
N LEU A 470 -0.35 -10.38 15.51
CA LEU A 470 0.90 -10.12 16.23
C LEU A 470 0.82 -10.52 17.70
N GLY A 471 -0.28 -10.18 18.37
CA GLY A 471 -0.50 -10.57 19.77
C GLY A 471 -0.58 -12.08 19.96
N ALA A 472 -1.21 -12.81 19.03
CA ALA A 472 -1.25 -14.27 19.04
C ALA A 472 0.13 -14.91 18.81
N ALA A 473 1.00 -14.26 18.03
CA ALA A 473 2.39 -14.68 17.84
C ALA A 473 3.33 -14.24 18.98
N GLY A 474 2.81 -13.58 20.01
CA GLY A 474 3.58 -13.17 21.19
C GLY A 474 4.43 -11.90 20.99
N VAL A 475 4.25 -11.16 19.91
CA VAL A 475 5.05 -9.96 19.61
C VAL A 475 4.80 -8.88 20.69
N PRO A 476 5.86 -8.36 21.34
CA PRO A 476 5.70 -7.44 22.46
C PRO A 476 5.34 -6.02 22.01
N LEU A 477 4.57 -5.33 22.85
CA LEU A 477 4.40 -3.88 22.77
C LEU A 477 5.57 -3.20 23.50
N VAL A 478 6.35 -2.40 22.78
CA VAL A 478 7.54 -1.70 23.29
C VAL A 478 7.30 -0.22 23.56
N ARG A 479 6.18 0.33 23.07
CA ARG A 479 5.81 1.74 23.24
C ARG A 479 4.29 1.94 23.17
N PRO A 480 3.76 3.08 23.65
CA PRO A 480 2.35 3.40 23.49
C PRO A 480 1.92 3.56 22.02
N ARG A 481 0.63 3.30 21.76
CA ARG A 481 0.01 3.47 20.45
C ARG A 481 0.02 4.93 20.00
N GLU A 482 0.41 5.17 18.75
CA GLU A 482 0.33 6.48 18.09
C GLU A 482 -1.06 6.67 17.45
N THR A 483 -2.06 6.99 18.28
CA THR A 483 -3.46 7.13 17.85
C THR A 483 -3.65 8.15 16.71
N ALA A 484 -2.90 9.26 16.72
CA ALA A 484 -2.95 10.26 15.67
C ALA A 484 -2.47 9.73 14.30
N MET A 485 -1.46 8.86 14.29
CA MET A 485 -0.94 8.26 13.06
C MET A 485 -1.86 7.17 12.54
N LEU A 486 -2.37 6.31 13.42
CA LEU A 486 -3.37 5.29 13.08
C LEU A 486 -4.63 5.92 12.47
N ALA A 487 -5.10 7.06 13.00
CA ALA A 487 -6.22 7.79 12.44
C ALA A 487 -6.01 8.27 10.98
N THR A 488 -4.76 8.33 10.50
CA THR A 488 -4.48 8.69 9.10
C THR A 488 -4.77 7.58 8.10
N LEU A 489 -4.85 6.31 8.53
CA LEU A 489 -5.11 5.16 7.65
C LEU A 489 -6.49 5.22 6.96
N HIS A 490 -7.45 5.86 7.63
CA HIS A 490 -8.81 6.07 7.12
C HIS A 490 -8.98 7.39 6.39
N ARG A 491 -7.95 8.25 6.33
CA ARG A 491 -8.02 9.52 5.61
C ARG A 491 -7.80 9.28 4.12
N ARG A 492 -8.80 9.66 3.32
CA ARG A 492 -8.80 9.51 1.85
C ARG A 492 -9.05 10.86 1.15
N PRO A 493 -8.28 11.92 1.46
CA PRO A 493 -8.60 13.28 1.03
C PRO A 493 -8.47 13.49 -0.49
N ARG A 494 -7.70 12.64 -1.15
CA ARG A 494 -7.39 12.72 -2.59
C ARG A 494 -8.02 11.60 -3.40
N GLU A 495 -8.83 10.73 -2.79
CA GLU A 495 -9.54 9.66 -3.49
C GLU A 495 -10.98 10.05 -3.82
N VAL A 496 -11.59 9.39 -4.81
CA VAL A 496 -13.01 9.57 -5.13
C VAL A 496 -13.86 9.09 -3.95
N SER A 497 -14.72 9.97 -3.41
CA SER A 497 -15.67 9.58 -2.37
C SER A 497 -16.79 8.74 -2.97
N ARG A 498 -16.70 7.40 -2.82
CA ARG A 498 -17.77 6.46 -3.23
C ARG A 498 -19.09 6.66 -2.47
N LEU A 499 -19.07 7.36 -1.34
CA LEU A 499 -20.26 7.69 -0.55
C LEU A 499 -21.20 8.70 -1.24
N ARG A 500 -20.81 9.29 -2.38
CA ARG A 500 -21.64 10.27 -3.11
C ARG A 500 -22.18 9.79 -4.46
N SER A 501 -21.79 8.61 -4.94
CA SER A 501 -22.25 8.09 -6.25
C SER A 501 -23.58 7.36 -6.18
N VAL A 502 -24.00 6.85 -5.02
CA VAL A 502 -25.30 6.16 -4.85
C VAL A 502 -26.48 7.14 -4.72
N ALA A 503 -26.23 8.40 -4.37
CA ALA A 503 -27.29 9.40 -4.13
C ALA A 503 -27.67 10.22 -5.38
N ARG A 504 -27.28 9.80 -6.59
CA ARG A 504 -27.56 10.54 -7.84
C ARG A 504 -28.28 9.72 -8.93
N GLU A 505 -28.78 8.54 -8.62
CA GLU A 505 -29.90 8.00 -9.38
C GLU A 505 -31.16 8.75 -8.95
N LYS A 506 -31.56 9.74 -9.77
CA LYS A 506 -32.92 10.28 -9.71
C LYS A 506 -33.88 9.11 -9.91
N PRO A 507 -34.94 8.94 -9.08
CA PRO A 507 -35.99 7.99 -9.42
C PRO A 507 -36.63 8.43 -10.73
N ASP A 508 -36.89 7.47 -11.62
CA ASP A 508 -37.62 7.66 -12.86
C ASP A 508 -38.94 8.41 -12.59
N PRO A 509 -39.31 9.41 -13.42
CA PRO A 509 -40.65 9.97 -13.35
C PRO A 509 -41.64 8.91 -13.85
N ALA A 510 -42.53 8.50 -12.95
CA ALA A 510 -43.67 7.63 -13.22
C ALA A 510 -44.69 8.26 -14.17
#